data_AF-A0A2X0XEX3-F1
#
_entry.id   AF-A0A2X0XEX3-F1
#
_cell.length_a   1.000
_cell.length_b   1.000
_cell.length_c   1.000
_cell.angle_alpha   90.00
_cell.angle_beta   90.00
_cell.angle_gamma   90.00
#
_symmetry.space_group_name_H-M   'P 1'
#
loop_
_entity.id
_entity.type
_entity.pdbx_description
1 polymer ?
#
loop_
_entity_poly.entity_id
_entity_poly.type
_entity_poly.pdbx_seq_one_letter_code
_entity_poly.pdbx_strand_id
1 'polypeptide(L)'
;MAEEKLMMKALSMDIITAKMFTELHLSITEQYGEHGRRLVQKGLEAFGLKDAEAMAKKATAEGENHTFFEYLPQIVVGEEKFADLTPFARFSKMFAQIAKPVVDEYGEAGEQVIMRAVERFGHKRGQGIAQRARTNGLENSVEHYLTNYDMGRSDLFEIDTVYKENEVEQTFTHCPLGQQWADDDMGKYGILYCKVIDPSIAKGYNKSLEVVHDQFVLREGQCHFQFQMKE
;
A
#
# COMPACT_ATOMS: atom_id res chain seq x y z
N MET A 1 29.65 -1.86 -24.73
CA MET A 1 29.63 -1.37 -23.34
C MET A 1 28.22 -1.59 -22.86
N ALA A 2 28.00 -2.48 -21.90
CA ALA A 2 26.66 -2.65 -21.33
C ALA A 2 26.34 -1.34 -20.60
N GLU A 3 25.33 -0.61 -21.05
CA GLU A 3 24.79 0.51 -20.27
C GLU A 3 24.40 -0.03 -18.91
N GLU A 4 25.09 0.44 -17.88
CA GLU A 4 24.74 0.19 -16.50
C GLU A 4 23.39 0.89 -16.26
N LYS A 5 22.29 0.14 -16.46
CA LYS A 5 20.94 0.62 -16.18
C LYS A 5 20.95 1.16 -14.75
N LEU A 6 20.55 2.41 -14.58
CA LEU A 6 20.41 3.05 -13.28
C LEU A 6 19.23 2.39 -12.54
N MET A 7 19.46 1.19 -11.97
CA MET A 7 18.41 0.47 -11.27
C MET A 7 18.06 1.22 -9.99
N MET A 8 16.99 2.03 -10.06
CA MET A 8 16.42 2.67 -8.88
C MET A 8 16.01 1.59 -7.88
N LYS A 9 16.61 1.62 -6.69
CA LYS A 9 16.31 0.66 -5.62
C LYS A 9 14.80 0.62 -5.35
N ALA A 10 14.27 -0.57 -5.11
CA ALA A 10 12.91 -0.72 -4.61
C ALA A 10 12.73 0.07 -3.30
N LEU A 11 11.55 0.63 -3.09
CA LEU A 11 11.17 1.26 -1.84
C LEU A 11 11.10 0.19 -0.74
N SER A 12 11.55 0.54 0.46
CA SER A 12 11.30 -0.30 1.63
C SER A 12 9.82 -0.30 1.98
N MET A 13 9.39 -1.32 2.71
CA MET A 13 8.04 -1.34 3.26
C MET A 13 7.83 -0.25 4.32
N ASP A 14 8.88 0.23 4.99
CA ASP A 14 8.77 1.35 5.93
C ASP A 14 8.41 2.65 5.18
N ILE A 15 9.03 2.92 4.02
CA ILE A 15 8.64 4.04 3.14
C ILE A 15 7.18 3.88 2.65
N ILE A 16 6.84 2.70 2.13
CA ILE A 16 5.49 2.38 1.64
C ILE A 16 4.44 2.60 2.74
N THR A 17 4.74 2.17 3.96
CA THR A 17 3.87 2.33 5.14
C THR A 17 3.72 3.80 5.53
N ALA A 18 4.81 4.57 5.54
CA ALA A 18 4.78 5.99 5.87
C ALA A 18 3.99 6.84 4.86
N LYS A 19 4.14 6.54 3.56
CA LYS A 19 3.34 7.15 2.50
C LYS A 19 1.85 6.82 2.66
N MET A 20 1.50 5.56 2.90
CA MET A 20 0.10 5.15 3.12
C MET A 20 -0.49 5.83 4.36
N PHE A 21 0.24 5.86 5.48
CA PHE A 21 -0.21 6.56 6.69
C PHE A 21 -0.50 8.04 6.42
N THR A 22 0.35 8.70 5.64
CA THR A 22 0.17 10.11 5.26
C THR A 22 -1.11 10.30 4.46
N GLU A 23 -1.40 9.45 3.48
CA GLU A 23 -2.64 9.54 2.69
C GLU A 23 -3.90 9.24 3.50
N LEU A 24 -3.82 8.30 4.45
CA LEU A 24 -4.90 8.03 5.42
C LEU A 24 -5.17 9.29 6.25
N HIS A 25 -4.13 9.84 6.87
CA HIS A 25 -4.22 11.06 7.65
C HIS A 25 -4.89 12.20 6.85
N LEU A 26 -4.37 12.50 5.66
CA LEU A 26 -4.87 13.60 4.83
C LEU A 26 -6.34 13.37 4.46
N SER A 27 -6.69 12.17 3.98
CA SER A 27 -8.05 11.90 3.49
C SER A 27 -9.09 11.89 4.61
N ILE A 28 -8.72 11.39 5.80
CA ILE A 28 -9.58 11.33 6.98
C ILE A 28 -9.77 12.73 7.58
N THR A 29 -8.70 13.51 7.71
CA THR A 29 -8.77 14.87 8.28
C THR A 29 -9.41 15.88 7.33
N GLU A 30 -9.23 15.73 6.02
CA GLU A 30 -9.94 16.53 5.01
C GLU A 30 -11.46 16.33 5.11
N GLN A 31 -11.92 15.10 5.38
CA GLN A 31 -13.35 14.80 5.47
C GLN A 31 -13.96 15.16 6.83
N TYR A 32 -13.28 14.83 7.93
CA TYR A 32 -13.86 14.83 9.27
C TYR A 32 -13.15 15.77 10.25
N GLY A 33 -12.19 16.57 9.78
CA GLY A 33 -11.46 17.56 10.58
C GLY A 33 -10.81 16.97 11.83
N GLU A 34 -10.95 17.68 12.94
CA GLU A 34 -10.44 17.27 14.26
C GLU A 34 -11.03 15.94 14.75
N HIS A 35 -12.27 15.60 14.38
CA HIS A 35 -12.82 14.30 14.72
C HIS A 35 -12.09 13.19 13.97
N GLY A 36 -11.84 13.38 12.67
CA GLY A 36 -11.01 12.47 11.88
C GLY A 36 -9.61 12.30 12.47
N ARG A 37 -8.97 13.38 12.91
CA ARG A 37 -7.66 13.35 13.58
C ARG A 37 -7.68 12.45 14.82
N ARG A 38 -8.73 12.52 15.65
CA ARG A 38 -8.89 11.65 16.82
C ARG A 38 -9.08 10.17 16.45
N LEU A 39 -9.75 9.88 15.34
CA LEU A 39 -9.90 8.49 14.86
C LEU A 39 -8.56 7.91 14.37
N VAL A 40 -7.75 8.72 13.66
CA VAL A 40 -6.38 8.33 13.28
C VAL A 40 -5.54 8.06 14.53
N GLN A 41 -5.57 8.96 15.52
CA GLN A 41 -4.88 8.77 16.80
C GLN A 41 -5.30 7.46 17.48
N LYS A 42 -6.61 7.21 17.60
CA LYS A 42 -7.17 6.00 18.20
C LYS A 42 -6.67 4.72 17.50
N GLY A 43 -6.63 4.73 16.17
CA GLY A 43 -6.12 3.60 15.41
C GLY A 43 -4.61 3.40 15.58
N LEU A 44 -3.84 4.48 15.66
CA LEU A 44 -2.39 4.41 15.87
C LEU A 44 -2.03 3.89 17.27
N GLU A 45 -2.82 4.27 18.29
CA GLU A 45 -2.70 3.74 19.65
C GLU A 45 -3.03 2.24 19.70
N ALA A 46 -4.08 1.82 18.99
CA ALA A 46 -4.47 0.42 18.89
C ALA A 46 -3.39 -0.43 18.19
N PHE A 47 -2.77 0.11 17.12
CA PHE A 47 -1.60 -0.48 16.49
C PHE A 47 -0.42 -0.56 17.48
N GLY A 48 -0.05 0.56 18.09
CA GLY A 48 1.07 0.65 19.02
C GLY A 48 1.96 1.84 18.68
N LEU A 49 2.06 2.81 19.59
CA LEU A 49 2.85 4.02 19.36
C LEU A 49 4.35 3.72 19.21
N LYS A 50 4.86 2.67 19.87
CA LYS A 50 6.26 2.28 19.74
C LYS A 50 6.57 1.67 18.38
N ASP A 51 5.66 0.84 17.87
CA ASP A 51 5.74 0.32 16.50
C ASP A 51 5.67 1.44 15.46
N ALA A 52 4.76 2.40 15.65
CA ALA A 52 4.65 3.58 14.79
C ALA A 52 5.91 4.46 14.84
N GLU A 53 6.51 4.64 16.03
CA GLU A 53 7.76 5.37 16.19
C GLU A 53 8.91 4.69 15.43
N ALA A 54 9.01 3.36 15.50
CA ALA A 54 10.04 2.60 14.79
C ALA A 54 9.90 2.76 13.27
N MET A 55 8.68 2.66 12.73
CA MET A 55 8.40 2.89 11.31
C MET A 55 8.74 4.32 10.89
N ALA A 56 8.31 5.32 11.68
CA ALA A 56 8.58 6.72 11.43
C ALA A 56 10.10 7.01 11.37
N LYS A 57 10.86 6.50 12.33
CA LYS A 57 12.32 6.67 12.35
C LYS A 57 13.00 6.04 11.14
N LYS A 58 12.59 4.83 10.74
CA LYS A 58 13.14 4.15 9.56
C LYS A 58 12.81 4.89 8.27
N ALA A 59 11.55 5.26 8.06
CA ALA A 59 11.13 6.02 6.89
C ALA A 59 11.85 7.37 6.78
N THR A 60 11.99 8.10 7.90
CA THR A 60 12.76 9.35 7.95
C THR A 60 14.24 9.12 7.63
N ALA A 61 14.85 8.06 8.18
CA ALA A 61 16.25 7.73 7.91
C ALA A 61 16.50 7.38 6.43
N GLU A 62 15.47 6.86 5.74
CA GLU A 62 15.49 6.62 4.29
C GLU A 62 15.06 7.84 3.45
N GLY A 63 14.81 8.99 4.08
CA GLY A 63 14.52 10.27 3.42
C GLY A 63 13.05 10.52 3.09
N GLU A 64 12.12 9.75 3.64
CA GLU A 64 10.68 9.93 3.40
C GLU A 64 10.06 10.95 4.37
N ASN A 65 9.36 11.94 3.83
CA ASN A 65 8.52 12.85 4.62
C ASN A 65 7.18 12.20 4.93
N HIS A 66 6.72 12.28 6.18
CA HIS A 66 5.47 11.66 6.61
C HIS A 66 4.87 12.36 7.84
N THR A 67 3.63 12.02 8.18
CA THR A 67 2.89 12.66 9.30
C THR A 67 2.87 11.86 10.60
N PHE A 68 3.57 10.73 10.72
CA PHE A 68 3.58 9.93 11.96
C PHE A 68 3.93 10.74 13.21
N PHE A 69 4.96 11.58 13.15
CA PHE A 69 5.40 12.36 14.32
C PHE A 69 4.37 13.37 14.83
N GLU A 70 3.34 13.68 14.05
CA GLU A 70 2.23 14.50 14.53
C GLU A 70 1.30 13.80 15.53
N TYR A 71 1.39 12.47 15.61
CA TYR A 71 0.56 11.61 16.47
C TYR A 71 1.37 10.96 17.59
N LEU A 72 2.68 11.20 17.62
CA LEU A 72 3.59 10.62 18.60
C LEU A 72 3.96 11.65 19.67
N PRO A 73 3.94 11.27 20.97
CA PRO A 73 4.51 12.12 22.00
C PRO A 73 6.03 12.25 21.80
N GLN A 74 6.63 13.29 22.40
CA GLN A 74 8.08 13.50 22.35
C GLN A 74 8.88 12.30 22.89
N ILE A 75 8.32 11.58 23.86
CA ILE A 75 8.90 10.38 24.43
C ILE A 75 7.87 9.26 24.33
N VAL A 76 8.14 8.27 23.49
CA VAL A 76 7.32 7.06 23.36
C VAL A 76 7.85 5.97 24.28
N VAL A 77 7.10 5.70 25.35
CA VAL A 77 7.40 4.67 26.35
C VAL A 77 6.82 3.32 25.90
N GLY A 78 7.48 2.23 26.27
CA GLY A 78 7.07 0.86 25.98
C GLY A 78 7.93 0.19 24.91
N GLU A 79 7.50 -1.00 24.49
CA GLU A 79 8.21 -1.87 23.55
C GLU A 79 7.38 -2.03 22.25
N GLU A 80 8.06 -2.36 21.15
CA GLU A 80 7.41 -2.71 19.89
C GLU A 80 6.62 -4.02 20.07
N LYS A 81 5.31 -3.98 19.85
CA LYS A 81 4.44 -5.16 19.94
C LYS A 81 4.63 -6.12 18.78
N PHE A 82 5.09 -5.59 17.64
CA PHE A 82 5.12 -6.30 16.36
C PHE A 82 6.52 -6.31 15.73
N ALA A 83 7.57 -6.22 16.55
CA ALA A 83 8.96 -6.25 16.08
C ALA A 83 9.28 -7.52 15.27
N ASP A 84 8.71 -8.66 15.67
CA ASP A 84 8.95 -9.97 15.05
C ASP A 84 8.12 -10.22 13.78
N LEU A 85 7.19 -9.32 13.45
CA LEU A 85 6.37 -9.46 12.24
C LEU A 85 7.11 -8.94 11.01
N THR A 86 6.77 -9.53 9.85
CA THR A 86 7.27 -9.04 8.57
C THR A 86 6.82 -7.59 8.33
N PRO A 87 7.57 -6.79 7.55
CA PRO A 87 7.14 -5.42 7.23
C PRO A 87 5.76 -5.35 6.55
N PHE A 88 5.37 -6.37 5.76
CA PHE A 88 4.04 -6.48 5.16
C PHE A 88 2.95 -6.72 6.19
N ALA A 89 3.21 -7.58 7.18
CA ALA A 89 2.29 -7.80 8.29
C ALA A 89 2.11 -6.54 9.14
N ARG A 90 3.20 -5.82 9.43
CA ARG A 90 3.12 -4.55 10.19
C ARG A 90 2.37 -3.47 9.40
N PHE A 91 2.58 -3.36 8.08
CA PHE A 91 1.78 -2.50 7.19
C PHE A 91 0.29 -2.82 7.32
N SER A 92 -0.06 -4.10 7.22
CA SER A 92 -1.44 -4.58 7.23
C SER A 92 -2.13 -4.26 8.56
N LYS A 93 -1.46 -4.52 9.68
CA LYS A 93 -1.92 -4.15 11.02
C LYS A 93 -2.14 -2.65 11.16
N MET A 94 -1.16 -1.83 10.76
CA MET A 94 -1.29 -0.37 10.83
C MET A 94 -2.51 0.10 10.02
N PHE A 95 -2.62 -0.32 8.76
CA PHE A 95 -3.72 0.05 7.89
C PHE A 95 -5.08 -0.29 8.49
N ALA A 96 -5.26 -1.55 8.93
CA ALA A 96 -6.54 -2.01 9.46
C ALA A 96 -6.92 -1.29 10.76
N GLN A 97 -5.96 -1.07 11.67
CA GLN A 97 -6.21 -0.38 12.94
C GLN A 97 -6.59 1.09 12.74
N ILE A 98 -6.11 1.75 11.69
CA ILE A 98 -6.52 3.12 11.33
C ILE A 98 -7.87 3.13 10.60
N ALA A 99 -8.09 2.20 9.67
CA ALA A 99 -9.34 2.11 8.91
C ALA A 99 -10.54 1.77 9.81
N LYS A 100 -10.35 0.86 10.76
CA LYS A 100 -11.36 0.35 11.67
C LYS A 100 -12.21 1.43 12.36
N PRO A 101 -11.65 2.37 13.13
CA PRO A 101 -12.43 3.38 13.83
C PRO A 101 -13.18 4.32 12.88
N VAL A 102 -12.68 4.57 11.67
CA VAL A 102 -13.34 5.41 10.67
C VAL A 102 -14.55 4.71 10.05
N VAL A 103 -14.38 3.44 9.68
CA VAL A 103 -15.44 2.62 9.08
C VAL A 103 -16.52 2.28 10.12
N ASP A 104 -16.15 1.97 11.35
CA ASP A 104 -17.12 1.68 12.41
C ASP A 104 -17.97 2.90 12.79
N GLU A 105 -17.40 4.11 12.74
CA GLU A 105 -18.10 5.35 13.06
C GLU A 105 -19.02 5.81 11.92
N TYR A 106 -18.54 5.75 10.68
CA TYR A 106 -19.20 6.37 9.52
C TYR A 106 -19.77 5.38 8.50
N GLY A 107 -19.68 4.07 8.75
CA GLY A 107 -20.15 3.04 7.84
C GLY A 107 -19.56 3.18 6.44
N GLU A 108 -20.42 3.10 5.41
CA GLU A 108 -20.03 3.23 4.00
C GLU A 108 -19.30 4.55 3.70
N ALA A 109 -19.70 5.66 4.32
CA ALA A 109 -19.00 6.93 4.13
C ALA A 109 -17.56 6.87 4.67
N GLY A 110 -17.33 6.12 5.74
CA GLY A 110 -16.01 5.79 6.25
C GLY A 110 -15.21 4.95 5.27
N GLU A 111 -15.82 3.90 4.70
CA GLU A 111 -15.18 3.05 3.69
C GLU A 111 -14.71 3.85 2.47
N GLN A 112 -15.55 4.76 1.96
CA GLN A 112 -15.21 5.62 0.82
C GLN A 112 -14.00 6.52 1.10
N VAL A 113 -13.87 7.03 2.33
CA VAL A 113 -12.71 7.85 2.72
C VAL A 113 -11.43 7.03 2.77
N ILE A 114 -11.50 5.80 3.31
CA ILE A 114 -10.35 4.88 3.32
C ILE A 114 -9.95 4.49 1.91
N MET A 115 -10.91 4.12 1.06
CA MET A 115 -10.66 3.78 -0.35
C MET A 115 -10.06 4.97 -1.12
N ARG A 116 -10.54 6.20 -0.89
CA ARG A 116 -9.94 7.41 -1.48
C ARG A 116 -8.49 7.64 -1.06
N ALA A 117 -8.15 7.35 0.20
CA ALA A 117 -6.76 7.41 0.65
C ALA A 117 -5.88 6.40 -0.11
N VAL A 118 -6.38 5.17 -0.27
CA VAL A 118 -5.70 4.12 -1.04
C VAL A 118 -5.58 4.48 -2.52
N GLU A 119 -6.61 5.11 -3.10
CA GLU A 119 -6.58 5.58 -4.49
C GLU A 119 -5.48 6.63 -4.70
N ARG A 120 -5.45 7.67 -3.85
CA ARG A 120 -4.42 8.72 -3.89
C ARG A 120 -3.02 8.13 -3.73
N PHE A 121 -2.85 7.22 -2.79
CA PHE A 121 -1.61 6.50 -2.55
C PHE A 121 -1.17 5.69 -3.78
N GLY A 122 -2.06 4.85 -4.31
CA GLY A 122 -1.80 4.01 -5.48
C GLY A 122 -1.47 4.85 -6.71
N HIS A 123 -2.19 5.94 -6.95
CA HIS A 123 -1.92 6.82 -8.09
C HIS A 123 -0.51 7.44 -8.03
N LYS A 124 -0.09 7.92 -6.86
CA LYS A 124 1.28 8.44 -6.64
C LYS A 124 2.34 7.37 -6.85
N ARG A 125 2.10 6.13 -6.40
CA ARG A 125 2.98 4.98 -6.67
C ARG A 125 3.09 4.69 -8.16
N GLY A 126 1.97 4.63 -8.87
CA GLY A 126 1.94 4.45 -10.32
C GLY A 126 2.77 5.50 -11.06
N GLN A 127 2.62 6.78 -10.69
CA GLN A 127 3.44 7.87 -11.24
C GLN A 127 4.94 7.67 -10.99
N GLY A 128 5.31 7.18 -9.81
CA GLY A 128 6.68 6.81 -9.47
C GLY A 128 7.22 5.66 -10.34
N ILE A 129 6.42 4.62 -10.56
CA ILE A 129 6.76 3.49 -11.47
C ILE A 129 6.93 3.99 -12.90
N ALA A 130 6.06 4.89 -13.37
CA ALA A 130 6.16 5.53 -14.67
C ALA A 130 7.40 6.42 -14.81
N GLN A 131 7.86 7.01 -13.71
CA GLN A 131 9.11 7.75 -13.70
C GLN A 131 10.32 6.83 -13.76
N ARG A 132 10.29 5.70 -13.04
CA ARG A 132 11.33 4.65 -13.08
C ARG A 132 11.53 4.12 -14.50
N ALA A 133 10.45 3.75 -15.18
CA ALA A 133 10.49 3.27 -16.57
C ALA A 133 11.12 4.32 -17.51
N ARG A 134 10.67 5.58 -17.44
CA ARG A 134 11.24 6.68 -18.23
C ARG A 134 12.72 6.94 -17.96
N THR A 135 13.14 6.89 -16.71
CA THR A 135 14.57 7.02 -16.34
C THR A 135 15.42 5.89 -16.91
N ASN A 136 14.84 4.71 -17.12
CA ASN A 136 15.47 3.58 -17.79
C ASN A 136 15.37 3.62 -19.34
N GLY A 137 14.86 4.71 -19.92
CA GLY A 137 14.65 4.85 -21.37
C GLY A 137 13.52 3.97 -21.92
N LEU A 138 12.62 3.50 -21.06
CA LEU A 138 11.50 2.62 -21.42
C LEU A 138 10.19 3.41 -21.53
N GLU A 139 9.32 2.96 -22.42
CA GLU A 139 7.95 3.44 -22.47
C GLU A 139 7.13 2.88 -21.31
N ASN A 140 6.07 3.59 -20.91
CA ASN A 140 5.16 3.14 -19.87
C ASN A 140 4.16 2.10 -20.41
N SER A 141 4.64 1.06 -21.09
CA SER A 141 3.81 -0.03 -21.61
C SER A 141 3.62 -1.14 -20.56
N VAL A 142 2.65 -2.01 -20.76
CA VAL A 142 2.40 -3.17 -19.88
C VAL A 142 3.62 -4.09 -19.74
N GLU A 143 4.44 -4.24 -20.79
CA GLU A 143 5.69 -5.03 -20.78
C GLU A 143 6.71 -4.51 -19.75
N HIS A 144 6.75 -3.19 -19.55
CA HIS A 144 7.71 -2.54 -18.65
C HIS A 144 7.14 -2.28 -17.25
N TYR A 145 5.88 -2.59 -17.01
CA TYR A 145 5.22 -2.28 -15.74
C TYR A 145 5.85 -3.04 -14.56
N LEU A 146 5.95 -4.38 -14.66
CA LEU A 146 6.43 -5.20 -13.54
C LEU A 146 7.94 -5.07 -13.31
N THR A 147 8.72 -4.87 -14.37
CA THR A 147 10.18 -4.72 -14.27
C THR A 147 10.62 -3.38 -13.65
N ASN A 148 9.73 -2.39 -13.62
CA ASN A 148 9.96 -1.08 -13.01
C ASN A 148 9.17 -0.86 -11.70
N TYR A 149 8.52 -1.91 -11.20
CA TYR A 149 7.67 -1.83 -10.02
C TYR A 149 8.44 -1.28 -8.81
N ASP A 150 7.77 -0.45 -8.00
CA ASP A 150 8.41 0.35 -6.96
C ASP A 150 8.62 -0.40 -5.64
N MET A 151 7.88 -1.48 -5.43
CA MET A 151 7.97 -2.34 -4.25
C MET A 151 8.65 -3.66 -4.62
N GLY A 152 9.65 -4.06 -3.85
CA GLY A 152 10.32 -5.33 -4.06
C GLY A 152 9.34 -6.49 -3.88
N ARG A 153 9.33 -7.44 -4.83
CA ARG A 153 8.63 -8.71 -4.66
C ARG A 153 9.49 -9.58 -3.77
N SER A 154 9.14 -9.69 -2.49
CA SER A 154 9.80 -10.59 -1.55
C SER A 154 9.37 -12.03 -1.79
N ASP A 155 10.19 -13.00 -1.37
CA ASP A 155 9.85 -14.42 -1.36
C ASP A 155 8.66 -14.77 -0.43
N LEU A 156 8.12 -13.79 0.29
CA LEU A 156 6.86 -13.89 1.05
C LEU A 156 5.61 -13.88 0.16
N PHE A 157 5.72 -13.65 -1.14
CA PHE A 157 4.61 -13.80 -2.08
C PHE A 157 4.82 -15.07 -2.90
N GLU A 158 3.74 -15.81 -3.13
CA GLU A 158 3.70 -16.86 -4.17
C GLU A 158 2.90 -16.33 -5.35
N ILE A 159 3.55 -16.23 -6.51
CA ILE A 159 3.00 -15.53 -7.69
C ILE A 159 3.33 -16.31 -8.96
N ASP A 160 2.29 -16.66 -9.71
CA ASP A 160 2.42 -17.08 -11.11
C ASP A 160 2.19 -15.87 -12.02
N THR A 161 3.06 -15.66 -13.00
CA THR A 161 2.96 -14.55 -13.97
C THR A 161 2.97 -15.08 -15.39
N VAL A 162 1.95 -14.70 -16.18
CA VAL A 162 1.81 -15.07 -17.58
C VAL A 162 1.86 -13.80 -18.42
N TYR A 163 2.79 -13.75 -19.38
CA TYR A 163 2.93 -12.63 -20.31
C TYR A 163 2.21 -12.95 -21.62
N LYS A 164 1.40 -12.02 -22.11
CA LYS A 164 0.71 -12.07 -23.40
C LYS A 164 0.98 -10.78 -24.17
N GLU A 165 0.55 -10.72 -25.43
CA GLU A 165 0.61 -9.47 -26.20
C GLU A 165 -0.31 -8.42 -25.56
N ASN A 166 0.25 -7.26 -25.21
CA ASN A 166 -0.46 -6.15 -24.56
C ASN A 166 -1.15 -6.47 -23.21
N GLU A 167 -0.76 -7.56 -22.56
CA GLU A 167 -1.36 -8.02 -21.32
C GLU A 167 -0.36 -8.77 -20.43
N VAL A 168 -0.47 -8.60 -19.12
CA VAL A 168 0.19 -9.46 -18.12
C VAL A 168 -0.80 -9.90 -17.06
N GLU A 169 -0.86 -11.20 -16.83
CA GLU A 169 -1.68 -11.82 -15.79
C GLU A 169 -0.82 -12.23 -14.61
N GLN A 170 -1.34 -12.00 -13.41
CA GLN A 170 -0.71 -12.42 -12.17
C GLN A 170 -1.72 -13.13 -11.27
N THR A 171 -1.39 -14.35 -10.85
CA THR A 171 -2.14 -15.10 -9.85
C THR A 171 -1.30 -15.20 -8.58
N PHE A 172 -1.81 -14.68 -7.48
CA PHE A 172 -1.18 -14.76 -6.17
C PHE A 172 -1.89 -15.81 -5.34
N THR A 173 -1.25 -16.96 -5.12
CA THR A 173 -1.74 -18.02 -4.23
C THR A 173 -1.43 -17.72 -2.77
N HIS A 174 -0.43 -16.86 -2.51
CA HIS A 174 -0.11 -16.37 -1.18
C HIS A 174 0.19 -14.87 -1.20
N CYS A 175 -0.48 -14.13 -0.31
CA CYS A 175 -0.26 -12.70 -0.09
C CYS A 175 -0.13 -12.41 1.42
N PRO A 176 1.03 -11.91 1.90
CA PRO A 176 1.27 -11.69 3.31
C PRO A 176 0.38 -10.58 3.90
N LEU A 177 -0.14 -9.66 3.07
CA LEU A 177 -1.08 -8.64 3.52
C LEU A 177 -2.47 -9.25 3.77
N GLY A 178 -2.98 -9.99 2.79
CA GLY A 178 -4.27 -10.69 2.88
C GLY A 178 -4.28 -11.68 4.04
N GLN A 179 -3.22 -12.47 4.19
CA GLN A 179 -3.09 -13.42 5.29
C GLN A 179 -3.12 -12.72 6.65
N GLN A 180 -2.34 -11.65 6.83
CA GLN A 180 -2.32 -10.94 8.11
C GLN A 180 -3.69 -10.37 8.50
N TRP A 181 -4.44 -9.81 7.53
CA TRP A 181 -5.79 -9.32 7.80
C TRP A 181 -6.78 -10.45 8.10
N ALA A 182 -6.61 -11.63 7.50
CA ALA A 182 -7.42 -12.80 7.84
C ALA A 182 -7.10 -13.28 9.27
N ASP A 183 -5.82 -13.43 9.61
CA ASP A 183 -5.36 -13.90 10.93
C ASP A 183 -5.84 -12.98 12.07
N ASP A 184 -5.96 -11.68 11.79
CA ASP A 184 -6.41 -10.67 12.75
C ASP A 184 -7.93 -10.49 12.83
N ASP A 185 -8.72 -11.21 12.02
CA ASP A 185 -10.16 -10.96 11.81
C ASP A 185 -10.45 -9.50 11.36
N MET A 186 -9.56 -8.95 10.53
CA MET A 186 -9.60 -7.59 10.01
C MET A 186 -9.86 -7.53 8.50
N GLY A 187 -10.24 -8.66 7.88
CA GLY A 187 -10.48 -8.78 6.44
C GLY A 187 -11.50 -7.76 5.91
N LYS A 188 -12.52 -7.40 6.70
CA LYS A 188 -13.52 -6.38 6.30
C LYS A 188 -12.94 -4.98 6.09
N TYR A 189 -11.84 -4.63 6.76
CA TYR A 189 -11.14 -3.36 6.54
C TYR A 189 -10.02 -3.54 5.51
N GLY A 190 -9.28 -4.64 5.58
CA GLY A 190 -8.19 -4.96 4.64
C GLY A 190 -8.65 -5.01 3.18
N ILE A 191 -9.86 -5.53 2.92
CA ILE A 191 -10.41 -5.60 1.56
C ILE A 191 -10.58 -4.23 0.89
N LEU A 192 -10.71 -3.14 1.66
CA LEU A 192 -10.77 -1.78 1.12
C LEU A 192 -9.46 -1.38 0.43
N TYR A 193 -8.33 -1.88 0.92
CA TYR A 193 -7.04 -1.71 0.26
C TYR A 193 -6.98 -2.49 -1.05
N CYS A 194 -7.25 -3.81 -0.98
CA CYS A 194 -7.14 -4.70 -2.14
C CYS A 194 -8.01 -4.27 -3.31
N LYS A 195 -9.24 -3.82 -3.06
CA LYS A 195 -10.18 -3.38 -4.11
C LYS A 195 -9.65 -2.22 -4.95
N VAL A 196 -8.74 -1.41 -4.42
CA VAL A 196 -8.44 -0.08 -4.98
C VAL A 196 -6.97 0.09 -5.35
N ILE A 197 -6.05 -0.55 -4.63
CA ILE A 197 -4.62 -0.28 -4.76
C ILE A 197 -4.09 -0.55 -6.18
N ASP A 198 -4.28 -1.74 -6.72
CA ASP A 198 -3.72 -2.12 -8.04
C ASP A 198 -4.36 -1.34 -9.20
N PRO A 199 -5.69 -1.15 -9.26
CA PRO A 199 -6.29 -0.25 -10.25
C PRO A 199 -5.74 1.18 -10.20
N SER A 200 -5.48 1.68 -8.99
CA SER A 200 -4.95 3.03 -8.81
C SER A 200 -3.50 3.15 -9.24
N ILE A 201 -2.67 2.13 -8.97
CA ILE A 201 -1.29 2.06 -9.45
C ILE A 201 -1.26 1.98 -10.98
N ALA A 202 -2.05 1.09 -11.58
CA ALA A 202 -2.12 0.95 -13.04
C ALA A 202 -2.47 2.28 -13.72
N LYS A 203 -3.53 2.95 -13.25
CA LYS A 203 -3.98 4.25 -13.75
C LYS A 203 -2.94 5.36 -13.54
N GLY A 204 -2.17 5.31 -12.45
CA GLY A 204 -1.07 6.25 -12.19
C GLY A 204 0.14 6.01 -13.09
N TYR A 205 0.39 4.76 -13.46
CA TYR A 205 1.48 4.36 -14.34
C TYR A 205 1.21 4.75 -15.79
N ASN A 206 0.05 4.35 -16.30
CA ASN A 206 -0.40 4.70 -17.64
C ASN A 206 -1.94 4.80 -17.63
N LYS A 207 -2.48 5.89 -18.18
CA LYS A 207 -3.93 6.12 -18.24
C LYS A 207 -4.68 5.07 -19.08
N SER A 208 -3.98 4.41 -20.00
CA SER A 208 -4.50 3.32 -20.82
C SER A 208 -4.26 1.95 -20.20
N LEU A 209 -3.46 1.82 -19.13
CA LEU A 209 -3.28 0.54 -18.44
C LEU A 209 -4.43 0.33 -17.46
N GLU A 210 -5.19 -0.73 -17.67
CA GLU A 210 -6.24 -1.18 -16.77
C GLU A 210 -5.87 -2.49 -16.12
N VAL A 211 -6.54 -2.77 -14.99
CA VAL A 211 -6.45 -4.07 -14.34
C VAL A 211 -7.85 -4.57 -14.05
N VAL A 212 -8.10 -5.83 -14.40
CA VAL A 212 -9.21 -6.60 -13.88
C VAL A 212 -8.71 -7.32 -12.64
N HIS A 213 -9.31 -7.02 -11.49
CA HIS A 213 -9.02 -7.68 -10.21
C HIS A 213 -10.31 -8.29 -9.67
N ASP A 214 -10.52 -9.58 -9.96
CA ASP A 214 -11.79 -10.27 -9.79
C ASP A 214 -11.79 -11.32 -8.66
N GLN A 215 -10.62 -11.73 -8.20
CA GLN A 215 -10.45 -12.64 -7.06
C GLN A 215 -9.53 -12.01 -6.02
N PHE A 216 -9.79 -12.29 -4.74
CA PHE A 216 -9.10 -11.77 -3.57
C PHE A 216 -8.72 -12.91 -2.62
N VAL A 217 -7.49 -12.91 -2.10
CA VAL A 217 -7.06 -13.87 -1.06
C VAL A 217 -8.03 -13.89 0.13
N LEU A 218 -8.54 -12.72 0.52
CA LEU A 218 -9.49 -12.56 1.63
C LEU A 218 -10.88 -13.18 1.40
N ARG A 219 -11.18 -13.70 0.20
CA ARG A 219 -12.49 -14.25 -0.16
C ARG A 219 -12.36 -15.60 -0.85
N GLU A 220 -11.60 -15.65 -1.93
CA GLU A 220 -11.44 -16.84 -2.78
C GLU A 220 -10.17 -17.65 -2.44
N GLY A 221 -9.30 -17.14 -1.56
CA GLY A 221 -8.03 -17.77 -1.20
C GLY A 221 -6.88 -17.49 -2.19
N GLN A 222 -7.14 -16.76 -3.27
CA GLN A 222 -6.13 -16.26 -4.21
C GLN A 222 -6.49 -14.87 -4.72
N CYS A 223 -5.50 -14.07 -5.11
CA CYS A 223 -5.74 -12.87 -5.92
C CYS A 223 -5.47 -13.17 -7.39
N HIS A 224 -6.33 -12.66 -8.28
CA HIS A 224 -6.10 -12.67 -9.71
C HIS A 224 -6.11 -11.25 -10.25
N PHE A 225 -5.14 -10.95 -11.11
CA PHE A 225 -4.97 -9.67 -11.77
C PHE A 225 -4.70 -9.87 -13.25
N GLN A 226 -5.43 -9.16 -14.10
CA GLN A 226 -5.19 -9.09 -15.54
C GLN A 226 -4.93 -7.63 -15.91
N PHE A 227 -3.66 -7.28 -16.12
CA PHE A 227 -3.25 -5.93 -16.53
C PHE A 227 -3.24 -5.86 -18.06
N GLN A 228 -3.98 -4.92 -18.63
CA GLN A 228 -4.17 -4.82 -20.09
C GLN A 228 -4.12 -3.37 -20.56
N MET A 229 -3.53 -3.14 -21.74
CA MET A 229 -3.57 -1.84 -22.40
C MET A 229 -4.92 -1.66 -23.11
N LYS A 230 -5.62 -0.57 -22.84
CA LYS A 230 -6.75 -0.11 -23.65
C LYS A 230 -6.25 0.39 -25.01
N GLU A 231 -7.01 0.05 -26.04
CA GLU A 231 -6.92 0.65 -27.38
C GLU A 231 -7.21 2.16 -27.36
#